data_AF-A0A017HS10-F1
#
_entry.id   AF-A0A017HS10-F1
#
_cell.length_a   1.000
_cell.length_b   1.000
_cell.length_c   1.000
_cell.angle_alpha   90.00
_cell.angle_beta   90.00
_cell.angle_gamma   90.00
#
_symmetry.space_group_name_H-M   'P 1'
#
loop_
_entity.id
_entity.type
_entity.pdbx_description
1 polymer ?
#
loop_
_entity_poly.entity_id
_entity_poly.type
_entity_poly.pdbx_seq_one_letter_code
_entity_poly.pdbx_strand_id
1 'polypeptide(L)'
;MPAPHRIPVLSAADVEQDLTDALNLLRSVRRTLQRLLDRAEHEEDPGALKDIGLKHSELESALRRAYEAEERYNAWAAKTTGVQNACEIDFDALREDIACRLQRLRDCCEEA
;
A
#
# COMPACT_ATOMS: atom_id res chain seq x y z
N MET A 1 14.43 35.57 -11.82
CA MET A 1 14.20 34.85 -10.55
C MET A 1 13.08 33.85 -10.79
N PRO A 2 13.28 32.54 -10.63
CA PRO A 2 12.18 31.59 -10.74
C PRO A 2 11.26 31.74 -9.52
N ALA A 3 9.95 31.71 -9.75
CA ALA A 3 8.94 31.83 -8.70
C ALA A 3 9.02 30.63 -7.72
N PRO A 4 8.74 30.84 -6.42
CA PRO A 4 8.70 29.73 -5.47
C PRO A 4 7.56 28.77 -5.86
N HIS A 5 7.91 27.53 -6.20
CA HIS A 5 6.94 26.46 -6.36
C HIS A 5 6.25 26.23 -5.02
N ARG A 6 5.00 26.69 -4.89
CA ARG A 6 4.16 26.35 -3.74
C ARG A 6 3.84 24.87 -3.82
N ILE A 7 4.43 24.09 -2.92
CA ILE A 7 4.04 22.70 -2.71
C ILE A 7 2.63 22.74 -2.11
N PRO A 8 1.62 22.12 -2.72
CA PRO A 8 0.33 21.97 -2.08
C PRO A 8 0.53 21.10 -0.83
N VAL A 9 0.33 21.68 0.35
CA VAL A 9 0.26 20.92 1.59
C VAL A 9 -1.07 20.19 1.56
N LEU A 10 -1.02 18.86 1.41
CA LEU A 10 -2.20 18.00 1.52
C LEU A 10 -2.82 18.21 2.90
N SER A 11 -4.13 18.45 2.94
CA SER A 11 -4.84 18.51 4.21
C SER A 11 -4.97 17.10 4.80
N ALA A 12 -5.22 17.01 6.10
CA ALA A 12 -5.47 15.72 6.76
C ALA A 12 -6.65 14.96 6.10
N ALA A 13 -7.65 15.68 5.60
CA ALA A 13 -8.78 15.11 4.87
C ALA A 13 -8.37 14.52 3.51
N ASP A 14 -7.44 15.17 2.80
CA ASP A 14 -6.91 14.64 1.53
C ASP A 14 -6.13 13.34 1.77
N VAL A 15 -5.33 13.28 2.84
CA VAL A 15 -4.59 12.06 3.21
C VAL A 15 -5.54 10.91 3.59
N GLU A 16 -6.60 11.20 4.34
CA GLU A 16 -7.61 10.20 4.73
C GLU A 16 -8.38 9.68 3.51
N GLN A 17 -8.70 10.56 2.57
CA GLN A 17 -9.35 10.20 1.31
C GLN A 17 -8.44 9.32 0.45
N ASP A 18 -7.18 9.71 0.27
CA ASP A 18 -6.20 8.94 -0.50
C ASP A 18 -5.99 7.53 0.09
N LEU A 19 -5.91 7.43 1.43
CA LEU A 19 -5.82 6.14 2.12
C LEU A 19 -7.07 5.29 1.87
N THR A 20 -8.25 5.89 1.97
CA THR A 20 -9.52 5.20 1.72
C THR A 20 -9.60 4.67 0.30
N ASP A 21 -9.19 5.46 -0.69
CA ASP A 21 -9.17 5.08 -2.08
C ASP A 21 -8.16 3.97 -2.37
N ALA A 22 -6.97 4.04 -1.77
CA ALA A 22 -5.97 2.98 -1.85
C ALA A 22 -6.50 1.65 -1.27
N LEU A 23 -7.14 1.68 -0.10
CA LEU A 23 -7.74 0.49 0.51
C LEU A 23 -8.87 -0.10 -0.35
N ASN A 24 -9.70 0.75 -0.95
CA ASN A 24 -10.77 0.31 -1.85
C ASN A 24 -10.22 -0.35 -3.12
N LEU A 25 -9.16 0.22 -3.69
CA LEU A 25 -8.45 -0.36 -4.83
C LEU A 25 -7.87 -1.73 -4.47
N LEU A 26 -7.17 -1.87 -3.34
CA LEU A 26 -6.60 -3.15 -2.89
C LEU A 26 -7.67 -4.23 -2.70
N ARG A 27 -8.81 -3.88 -2.09
CA ARG A 27 -9.96 -4.80 -1.97
C ARG A 27 -10.50 -5.22 -3.33
N SER A 28 -10.52 -4.30 -4.30
CA SER A 28 -10.98 -4.56 -5.67
C SER A 28 -10.03 -5.50 -6.42
N VAL A 29 -8.72 -5.27 -6.32
CA VAL A 29 -7.68 -6.15 -6.90
C VAL A 29 -7.81 -7.55 -6.32
N ARG A 30 -7.91 -7.68 -4.99
CA ARG A 30 -8.10 -8.98 -4.33
C ARG A 30 -9.31 -9.74 -4.87
N ARG A 31 -10.47 -9.08 -4.98
CA ARG A 31 -11.69 -9.70 -5.54
C ARG A 31 -11.51 -10.14 -6.99
N THR A 32 -10.78 -9.35 -7.79
CA THR A 32 -10.51 -9.69 -9.19
C THR A 32 -9.63 -10.93 -9.29
N LEU A 33 -8.54 -11.00 -8.52
CA LEU A 33 -7.66 -12.16 -8.50
C LEU A 33 -8.39 -13.41 -8.03
N GLN A 34 -9.23 -13.29 -6.99
CA GLN A 34 -10.01 -14.42 -6.49
C GLN A 34 -10.95 -14.98 -7.57
N ARG A 35 -11.67 -14.13 -8.29
CA ARG A 35 -12.52 -14.57 -9.41
C ARG A 35 -11.75 -15.25 -10.53
N LEU A 36 -10.52 -14.80 -10.81
CA LEU A 36 -9.68 -15.42 -11.83
C LEU A 36 -9.17 -16.80 -11.38
N LEU A 37 -8.84 -16.95 -10.11
CA LEU A 37 -8.49 -18.25 -9.52
C LEU A 37 -9.68 -19.19 -9.53
N ASP A 38 -10.86 -18.74 -9.10
CA ASP A 38 -12.09 -19.53 -9.12
C ASP A 38 -12.39 -20.05 -10.54
N ARG A 39 -12.25 -19.19 -11.56
CA ARG A 39 -12.40 -19.58 -12.99
C ARG A 39 -11.36 -20.63 -13.42
N ALA A 40 -10.11 -20.47 -13.00
CA ALA A 40 -9.04 -21.39 -13.37
C ALA A 40 -9.18 -22.76 -12.66
N GLU A 41 -9.66 -22.78 -11.43
CA GLU A 41 -9.76 -23.99 -10.60
C GLU A 41 -11.07 -24.76 -10.82
N HIS A 42 -12.17 -24.08 -11.17
CA HIS A 42 -13.50 -24.68 -11.14
C HIS A 42 -14.26 -24.66 -12.47
N GLU A 43 -13.92 -23.77 -13.40
CA GLU A 43 -14.69 -23.58 -14.64
C GLU A 43 -14.04 -24.23 -15.88
N GLU A 44 -12.93 -24.96 -15.70
CA GLU A 44 -12.11 -25.54 -16.79
C GLU A 44 -11.85 -24.53 -17.93
N ASP A 45 -11.74 -23.24 -17.60
CA ASP A 45 -11.57 -22.17 -18.58
C ASP A 45 -10.09 -22.03 -18.97
N PRO A 46 -9.68 -22.47 -20.18
CA PRO A 46 -8.29 -22.38 -20.60
C PRO A 46 -7.81 -20.92 -20.79
N GLY A 47 -8.73 -19.95 -20.88
CA GLY A 47 -8.42 -18.52 -20.92
C GLY A 47 -8.03 -17.94 -19.55
N ALA A 48 -8.44 -18.57 -18.45
CA ALA A 48 -8.25 -18.04 -17.10
C ALA A 48 -6.76 -17.93 -16.72
N LEU A 49 -5.93 -18.91 -17.07
CA LEU A 49 -4.48 -18.86 -16.81
C LEU A 49 -3.79 -17.72 -17.57
N LYS A 50 -4.23 -17.44 -18.80
CA LYS A 50 -3.73 -16.30 -19.58
C LYS A 50 -4.13 -14.98 -18.94
N ASP A 51 -5.39 -14.85 -18.51
CA ASP A 51 -5.89 -13.66 -17.82
C ASP A 51 -5.14 -13.41 -16.50
N ILE A 52 -4.83 -14.48 -15.74
CA ILE A 52 -3.98 -14.41 -14.54
C ILE A 52 -2.59 -13.89 -14.88
N GLY A 53 -1.94 -14.44 -15.91
CA GLY A 53 -0.61 -14.00 -16.34
C GLY A 53 -0.57 -12.51 -16.75
N LEU A 54 -1.60 -12.05 -17.47
CA LEU A 54 -1.73 -10.63 -17.83
C LEU A 54 -1.90 -9.75 -16.60
N LYS A 55 -2.78 -10.13 -15.66
CA LYS A 55 -2.99 -9.37 -14.42
C LYS A 55 -1.75 -9.36 -13.54
N HIS A 56 -0.99 -10.45 -13.49
CA HIS A 56 0.28 -10.51 -12.78
C HIS A 56 1.28 -9.48 -13.34
N SER A 57 1.46 -9.45 -14.66
CA SER A 57 2.36 -8.50 -15.33
C SER A 57 1.95 -7.03 -15.11
N GLU A 58 0.64 -6.75 -15.14
CA GLU A 58 0.11 -5.42 -14.83
C GLU A 58 0.41 -5.00 -13.38
N LEU A 59 0.22 -5.90 -12.42
CA LEU A 59 0.48 -5.65 -10.99
C LEU A 59 1.97 -5.44 -10.72
N GLU A 60 2.84 -6.28 -11.30
CA GLU A 60 4.29 -6.12 -11.19
C GLU A 60 4.74 -4.76 -11.74
N SER A 61 4.20 -4.36 -12.91
CA SER A 61 4.49 -3.08 -13.53
C SER A 61 3.96 -1.89 -12.71
N ALA A 62 2.84 -2.05 -12.02
CA ALA A 62 2.31 -1.03 -11.12
C ALA A 62 3.16 -0.89 -9.85
N LEU A 63 3.55 -2.00 -9.23
CA LEU A 63 4.42 -2.03 -8.06
C LEU A 63 5.79 -1.42 -8.34
N ARG A 64 6.41 -1.77 -9.47
CA ARG A 64 7.69 -1.17 -9.86
C ARG A 64 7.60 0.35 -9.98
N ARG A 65 6.55 0.86 -10.63
CA ARG A 65 6.30 2.31 -10.75
C ARG A 65 6.06 2.98 -9.41
N ALA A 66 5.40 2.29 -8.47
CA ALA A 66 5.18 2.80 -7.12
C ALA A 66 6.52 2.95 -6.38
N TYR A 67 7.39 1.94 -6.42
CA TYR A 67 8.73 2.02 -5.84
C TYR A 67 9.60 3.11 -6.48
N GLU A 68 9.57 3.23 -7.81
CA GLU A 68 10.28 4.31 -8.51
C GLU A 68 9.76 5.70 -8.12
N ALA A 69 8.46 5.84 -7.86
CA ALA A 69 7.87 7.09 -7.38
C ALA A 69 8.29 7.40 -5.95
N GLU A 70 8.26 6.40 -5.07
CA GLU A 70 8.72 6.50 -3.68
C GLU A 70 10.20 6.86 -3.60
N GLU A 71 11.07 6.19 -4.37
CA GLU A 71 12.49 6.48 -4.42
C GLU A 71 12.75 7.92 -4.88
N ARG A 72 12.07 8.38 -5.93
CA ARG A 72 12.17 9.77 -6.41
C ARG A 72 11.71 10.76 -5.35
N TYR A 73 10.61 10.47 -4.65
CA TYR A 73 10.13 11.31 -3.56
C TYR A 73 11.14 11.37 -2.42
N ASN A 74 11.65 10.23 -1.95
CA ASN A 74 12.63 10.15 -0.88
C ASN A 74 13.94 10.86 -1.25
N ALA A 75 14.42 10.68 -2.49
CA ALA A 75 15.60 11.39 -3.00
C ALA A 75 15.40 12.90 -3.10
N TRP A 76 14.21 13.35 -3.50
CA TRP A 76 13.85 14.78 -3.49
C TRP A 76 13.74 15.32 -2.07
N ALA A 77 13.09 14.60 -1.15
CA ALA A 77 12.89 15.00 0.24
C ALA A 77 14.24 15.17 0.96
N ALA A 78 15.16 14.21 0.78
CA ALA A 78 16.51 14.25 1.32
C ALA A 78 17.32 15.47 0.81
N LYS A 79 17.13 15.87 -0.45
CA LYS A 79 17.82 17.02 -1.04
C LYS A 79 17.21 18.37 -0.64
N THR A 80 15.90 18.42 -0.44
CA THR A 80 15.16 19.69 -0.34
C THR A 80 14.94 20.14 1.10
N THR A 81 14.77 19.21 2.02
CA THR A 81 14.43 19.54 3.41
C THR A 81 15.66 19.64 4.32
N GLY A 82 16.82 19.14 3.89
CA GLY A 82 17.99 18.95 4.76
C GLY A 82 17.76 17.95 5.90
N VAL A 83 16.56 17.36 5.97
CA VAL A 83 16.15 16.34 6.92
C VAL A 83 16.13 15.02 6.17
N GLN A 84 17.14 14.19 6.38
CA GLN A 84 16.95 12.76 6.18
C GLN A 84 15.88 12.32 7.19
N ASN A 85 14.82 11.65 6.74
CA ASN A 85 13.73 11.16 7.59
C ASN A 85 12.75 12.22 8.12
N ALA A 86 12.17 13.07 7.26
CA ALA A 86 11.07 13.96 7.65
C ALA A 86 9.78 13.23 8.09
N CYS A 87 9.73 11.90 7.93
CA CYS A 87 8.76 11.01 8.54
C CYS A 87 9.53 9.98 9.39
N GLU A 88 10.04 10.36 10.56
CA GLU A 88 10.34 9.38 11.61
C GLU A 88 9.01 8.78 12.09
N ILE A 89 8.46 7.88 11.29
CA ILE A 89 7.55 6.87 11.82
C ILE A 89 8.45 5.92 12.57
N ASP A 90 8.41 5.99 13.90
CA ASP A 90 9.05 5.02 14.76
C ASP A 90 8.32 3.67 14.62
N PHE A 91 8.81 2.87 13.67
CA PHE A 91 8.26 1.54 13.40
C PHE A 91 8.42 0.60 14.59
N ASP A 92 9.38 0.85 15.49
CA ASP A 92 9.59 0.01 16.66
C ASP A 92 8.55 0.34 17.73
N ALA A 93 8.26 1.62 17.98
CA ALA A 93 7.13 2.03 18.82
C ALA A 93 5.78 1.53 18.28
N LEU A 94 5.58 1.56 16.95
CA LEU A 94 4.39 1.00 16.29
C LEU A 94 4.29 -0.52 16.44
N ARG A 95 5.41 -1.24 16.32
CA ARG A 95 5.46 -2.69 16.56
C ARG A 95 5.15 -3.02 18.01
N GLU A 96 5.65 -2.24 18.97
CA GLU A 96 5.34 -2.41 20.39
C GLU A 96 3.86 -2.19 20.69
N ASP A 97 3.23 -1.15 20.13
CA ASP A 97 1.79 -0.90 20.30
C ASP A 97 0.94 -2.05 19.72
N ILE A 98 1.29 -2.53 18.52
CA ILE A 98 0.61 -3.67 17.89
C ILE A 98 0.81 -4.94 18.73
N ALA A 99 2.02 -5.21 19.22
CA ALA A 99 2.32 -6.36 20.07
C ALA A 99 1.51 -6.32 21.37
N CYS A 100 1.39 -5.15 22.00
CA CYS A 100 0.58 -4.95 23.20
C CYS A 100 -0.91 -5.22 22.93
N ARG A 101 -1.44 -4.74 21.80
CA ARG A 101 -2.83 -4.98 21.39
C ARG A 101 -3.09 -6.46 21.09
N LEU A 102 -2.17 -7.13 20.41
CA LEU A 102 -2.26 -8.56 20.13
C LEU A 102 -2.16 -9.41 21.40
N GLN A 103 -1.31 -9.03 22.35
CA GLN A 103 -1.21 -9.71 23.65
C GLN A 103 -2.54 -9.61 24.41
N ARG A 104 -3.16 -8.43 24.46
CA ARG A 104 -4.49 -8.25 25.07
C ARG A 104 -5.57 -9.13 24.43
N LEU A 105 -5.53 -9.30 23.11
CA LEU A 105 -6.44 -10.20 22.41
C LEU A 105 -6.17 -11.67 22.75
N ARG A 106 -4.89 -12.04 22.92
CA ARG A 106 -4.50 -13.39 23.35
C ARG A 106 -4.96 -13.69 24.77
N ASP A 107 -4.78 -12.76 25.70
CA ASP A 107 -5.21 -12.91 27.10
C ASP A 107 -6.74 -13.03 27.21
N CYS A 108 -7.49 -12.28 26.39
CA CYS A 108 -8.96 -12.44 26.27
C CYS A 108 -9.40 -13.80 25.69
N CYS A 109 -8.53 -14.51 24.98
CA CYS A 109 -8.81 -15.81 24.38
C CYS A 109 -8.22 -17.00 25.18
N GLU A 110 -7.38 -16.74 26.19
CA GLU A 110 -6.84 -17.75 27.11
C GLU A 110 -7.70 -17.92 28.39
N GLU A 111 -8.71 -17.05 28.64
CA GLU A 111 -9.72 -17.22 29.70
C GLU A 111 -10.98 -18.01 29.27
N ALA A 112 -10.85 -18.95 28.32
CA ALA A 112 -11.94 -19.85 27.89
C ALA A 112 -11.59 -21.33 28.09
#